data_AF-A0A8B6DDJ1-F1
#
_entry.id   AF-A0A8B6DDJ1-F1
#
_cell.length_a   1.000
_cell.length_b   1.000
_cell.length_c   1.000
_cell.angle_alpha   90.00
_cell.angle_beta   90.00
_cell.angle_gamma   90.00
#
_symmetry.space_group_name_H-M   'P 1'
#
loop_
_entity.id
_entity.type
_entity.pdbx_description
1 polymer ?
#
loop_
_entity_poly.entity_id
_entity_poly.type
_entity_poly.pdbx_seq_one_letter_code
_entity_poly.pdbx_strand_id
1 'polypeptide(L)'
;MNMFYNLRCTKCDKCLTTWYFEKDGKLYCKKDYWDIYGEACNRCGLVITGPVMVAGEHRYHPECFQCISCRSYIGDGDAYGLVERSKLFCGRCYKKAKNQESDSRPSENKHSIQLLDIPATPDKKRGLDYTLEKRLSQYSQSVRDSLQFNPQLTITDLDLSPELDTLSVGDRILEVNGISVKDNSIEMVRNAISKDYHGNQFVIFDDIPLFWDAWDVMDYHLETRKPINEKLQHVKILDEGPLRASLEFSLKISDKSYIKQVISLDAESPYIRFDTEVTWHENRKFLKVEFPTSIHSMQASYDIQYGHLQRTNHNNTSWDSAQFEVCGHKWADISEHGYGLALMNDCKYGYSCFDNVLRLSLLRSPKAPDETADMGVHQFTYAVMPHKGSFQEAGVIQQAYDLNCPLFTTEVQGEVSSTSHSYFKVDNSQIILETVKMCEDQTKDKTVVLRLYESHGGKGKAVLTSSLPVKTAKRCNALEEIIEDTHKSVAGIEGDIHLTFQPFEIISIMVEFNL
;
A
#
# COMPACT_ATOMS: atom_id res chain seq x y z
N MET A 1 36.07 -25.75 -39.38
CA MET A 1 36.09 -24.82 -40.53
C MET A 1 35.38 -23.55 -40.05
N ASN A 2 36.15 -22.55 -39.61
CA ASN A 2 35.62 -21.33 -38.98
C ASN A 2 34.97 -20.42 -40.02
N MET A 3 33.64 -20.38 -40.09
CA MET A 3 32.89 -19.33 -40.78
C MET A 3 32.80 -18.10 -39.87
N PHE A 4 33.82 -17.24 -39.90
CA PHE A 4 33.68 -15.88 -39.40
C PHE A 4 32.80 -15.10 -40.37
N TYR A 5 31.58 -14.75 -39.96
CA TYR A 5 30.73 -13.81 -40.68
C TYR A 5 31.45 -12.44 -40.75
N ASN A 6 31.87 -12.03 -41.94
CA ASN A 6 32.46 -10.72 -42.20
C ASN A 6 31.34 -9.65 -42.21
N LEU A 7 30.94 -9.17 -41.02
CA LEU A 7 30.01 -8.05 -40.90
C LEU A 7 30.72 -6.76 -41.35
N ARG A 8 30.11 -6.00 -42.26
CA ARG A 8 30.67 -4.75 -42.82
C ARG A 8 29.69 -3.60 -42.72
N CYS A 9 30.21 -2.40 -42.49
CA CYS A 9 29.41 -1.18 -42.47
C CYS A 9 28.83 -0.90 -43.86
N THR A 10 27.52 -0.70 -43.96
CA THR A 10 26.83 -0.39 -45.21
C THR A 10 27.28 0.94 -45.84
N LYS A 11 27.79 1.90 -45.05
CA LYS A 11 28.22 3.21 -45.55
C LYS A 11 29.71 3.27 -45.91
N CYS A 12 30.61 2.80 -45.04
CA CYS A 12 32.06 2.92 -45.25
C CYS A 12 32.79 1.59 -45.54
N ASP A 13 32.06 0.47 -45.61
CA ASP A 13 32.56 -0.89 -45.87
C ASP A 13 33.64 -1.41 -44.90
N LYS A 14 33.85 -0.73 -43.77
CA LYS A 14 34.76 -1.18 -42.71
C LYS A 14 34.22 -2.44 -42.04
N CYS A 15 35.13 -3.36 -41.71
CA CYS A 15 34.84 -4.57 -40.95
C CYS A 15 34.35 -4.22 -39.54
N LEU A 16 33.22 -4.79 -39.14
CA LEU A 16 32.55 -4.58 -37.86
C LEU A 16 32.93 -5.74 -36.91
N THR A 17 33.90 -5.49 -36.03
CA THR A 17 34.49 -6.56 -35.18
C THR A 17 34.03 -6.53 -33.73
N THR A 18 33.46 -5.41 -33.26
CA THR A 18 33.14 -5.20 -31.84
C THR A 18 31.74 -4.64 -31.65
N TRP A 19 31.51 -3.36 -31.96
CA TRP A 19 30.22 -2.68 -31.73
C TRP A 19 29.71 -2.05 -33.04
N TYR A 20 28.47 -2.36 -33.42
CA TYR A 20 27.80 -1.88 -34.64
C TYR A 20 26.31 -1.63 -34.38
N PHE A 21 25.68 -0.83 -35.22
CA PHE A 21 24.28 -0.43 -35.08
C PHE A 21 23.46 -0.97 -36.25
N GLU A 22 22.33 -1.63 -35.96
CA GLU A 22 21.36 -2.06 -36.97
C GLU A 22 20.21 -1.05 -37.06
N LYS A 23 19.84 -0.66 -38.28
CA LYS A 23 18.61 0.10 -38.54
C LYS A 23 18.06 -0.26 -39.91
N ASP A 24 16.77 -0.61 -39.97
CA ASP A 24 16.05 -1.05 -41.17
C ASP A 24 16.77 -2.18 -41.93
N GLY A 25 17.33 -3.16 -41.19
CA GLY A 25 18.05 -4.31 -41.75
C GLY A 25 19.44 -4.00 -42.33
N LYS A 26 19.99 -2.80 -42.10
CA LYS A 26 21.35 -2.38 -42.52
C LYS A 26 22.26 -2.16 -41.31
N LEU A 27 23.52 -2.55 -41.44
CA LEU A 27 24.52 -2.45 -40.36
C LEU A 27 25.45 -1.25 -40.59
N TYR A 28 25.62 -0.42 -39.57
CA TYR A 28 26.45 0.79 -39.62
C TYR A 28 27.53 0.76 -38.55
N CYS A 29 28.72 1.28 -38.87
CA CYS A 29 29.71 1.57 -37.84
C CYS A 29 29.25 2.78 -37.01
N LYS A 30 29.72 2.89 -35.77
CA LYS A 30 29.36 3.98 -34.85
C LYS A 30 29.40 5.35 -35.53
N LYS A 31 30.51 5.66 -36.23
CA LYS A 31 30.68 6.95 -36.90
C LYS A 31 29.58 7.21 -37.94
N ASP A 32 29.36 6.25 -38.83
CA ASP A 32 28.44 6.40 -39.94
C ASP A 32 26.97 6.40 -39.51
N TYR A 33 26.66 5.68 -38.43
CA TYR A 33 25.33 5.68 -37.82
C TYR A 33 24.97 7.07 -37.29
N TRP A 34 25.87 7.68 -36.52
CA TRP A 34 25.64 9.02 -35.96
C TRP A 34 25.69 10.12 -37.02
N ASP A 35 26.47 9.95 -38.10
CA ASP A 35 26.46 10.89 -39.24
C ASP A 35 25.12 10.90 -39.99
N ILE A 36 24.38 9.79 -39.99
CA ILE A 36 23.12 9.66 -40.75
C ILE A 36 21.90 9.90 -39.84
N TYR A 37 21.93 9.37 -38.62
CA TYR A 37 20.78 9.31 -37.71
C TYR A 37 20.99 10.07 -36.40
N GLY A 38 22.13 10.72 -36.24
CA GLY A 38 22.41 11.49 -35.04
C GLY A 38 21.56 12.75 -34.96
N GLU A 39 20.92 12.94 -33.82
CA GLU A 39 20.15 14.14 -33.54
C GLU A 39 21.08 15.26 -33.09
N ALA A 40 20.91 16.47 -33.65
CA ALA A 40 21.69 17.63 -33.28
C ALA A 40 21.17 18.26 -31.98
N CYS A 41 22.08 18.68 -31.12
CA CYS A 41 21.75 19.45 -29.93
C CYS A 41 21.22 20.83 -30.32
N ASN A 42 20.04 21.17 -29.83
CA ASN A 42 19.33 22.39 -30.16
C ASN A 42 20.02 23.67 -29.64
N ARG A 43 21.09 23.53 -28.84
CA ARG A 43 21.89 24.65 -28.34
C ARG A 43 23.22 24.82 -29.06
N CYS A 44 24.02 23.76 -29.18
CA CYS A 44 25.37 23.86 -29.74
C CYS A 44 25.44 23.40 -31.21
N GLY A 45 24.38 22.78 -31.73
CA GLY A 45 24.32 22.27 -33.10
C GLY A 45 25.12 21.01 -33.36
N LEU A 46 25.87 20.49 -32.38
CA LEU A 46 26.65 19.26 -32.50
C LEU A 46 25.78 18.03 -32.26
N VAL A 47 26.12 16.91 -32.92
CA VAL A 47 25.39 15.64 -32.77
C VAL A 47 25.50 15.10 -31.33
N ILE A 48 24.39 14.63 -30.78
CA ILE A 48 24.32 14.02 -29.46
C ILE A 48 24.70 12.54 -29.59
N THR A 49 25.83 12.15 -29.01
CA THR A 49 26.35 10.77 -29.07
C THR A 49 26.29 10.03 -27.72
N GLY A 50 25.61 10.62 -26.73
CA GLY A 50 25.52 10.16 -25.34
C GLY A 50 24.15 10.45 -24.73
N PRO A 51 24.03 10.53 -23.38
CA PRO A 51 22.77 10.86 -22.71
C PRO A 51 22.13 12.13 -23.27
N VAL A 52 20.81 12.15 -23.41
CA VAL A 52 20.07 13.26 -24.03
C VAL A 52 19.12 13.89 -23.02
N MET A 53 19.14 15.21 -22.93
CA MET A 53 18.14 15.99 -22.20
C MET A 53 17.07 16.44 -23.18
N VAL A 54 15.79 16.23 -22.84
CA VAL A 54 14.65 16.56 -23.71
C VAL A 54 13.79 17.62 -23.05
N ALA A 55 13.47 18.68 -23.79
CA ALA A 55 12.51 19.70 -23.40
C ALA A 55 11.57 20.02 -24.56
N GLY A 56 10.29 19.63 -24.44
CA GLY A 56 9.35 19.69 -25.53
C GLY A 56 9.83 18.85 -26.72
N GLU A 57 9.92 19.47 -27.90
CA GLU A 57 10.45 18.82 -29.12
C GLU A 57 11.97 18.97 -29.28
N HIS A 58 12.65 19.63 -28.33
CA HIS A 58 14.06 19.94 -28.43
C HIS A 58 14.94 19.01 -27.60
N ARG A 59 16.11 18.70 -28.14
CA ARG A 59 17.08 17.76 -27.56
C ARG A 59 18.40 18.47 -27.31
N TYR A 60 19.04 18.19 -26.19
CA TYR A 60 20.25 18.86 -25.75
C TYR A 60 21.25 17.88 -25.17
N HIS A 61 22.55 18.18 -25.28
CA HIS A 61 23.54 17.55 -24.40
C HIS A 61 23.24 17.91 -22.94
N PRO A 62 23.59 17.06 -21.96
CA PRO A 62 23.44 17.37 -20.53
C PRO A 62 24.11 18.70 -20.17
N GLU A 63 25.31 18.94 -20.68
CA GLU A 63 26.06 20.19 -20.50
C GLU A 63 25.45 21.39 -21.26
N CYS A 64 24.59 21.14 -22.23
CA CYS A 64 23.86 22.18 -22.94
C CYS A 64 22.51 22.51 -22.31
N PHE A 65 22.03 21.69 -21.36
CA PHE A 65 20.74 21.87 -20.70
C PHE A 65 20.85 22.84 -19.52
N GLN A 66 20.87 24.13 -19.84
CA GLN A 66 21.32 25.19 -18.94
C GLN A 66 20.41 26.41 -19.09
N CYS A 67 20.03 27.01 -17.96
CA CYS A 67 19.15 28.17 -17.91
C CYS A 67 19.73 29.35 -18.72
N ILE A 68 18.93 29.99 -19.55
CA ILE A 68 19.35 31.14 -20.36
C ILE A 68 19.60 32.37 -19.48
N SER A 69 18.83 32.52 -18.40
CA SER A 69 18.92 33.69 -17.50
C SER A 69 20.13 33.61 -16.56
N CYS A 70 20.30 32.51 -15.81
CA CYS A 70 21.35 32.38 -14.80
C CYS A 70 22.52 31.49 -15.21
N ARG A 71 22.48 30.89 -16.40
CA ARG A 71 23.51 29.96 -16.92
C ARG A 71 23.77 28.73 -16.04
N SER A 72 22.95 28.46 -15.02
CA SER A 72 23.07 27.25 -14.22
C SER A 72 22.62 26.03 -15.03
N TYR A 73 23.33 24.92 -14.85
CA TYR A 73 22.88 23.61 -15.30
C TYR A 73 21.54 23.27 -14.65
N ILE A 74 20.68 22.60 -15.41
CA ILE A 74 19.40 22.08 -14.96
C ILE A 74 19.58 20.56 -14.97
N GLY A 75 19.74 19.98 -13.78
CA GLY A 75 19.99 18.56 -13.61
C GLY A 75 18.73 17.71 -13.79
N ASP A 76 18.91 16.40 -13.72
CA ASP A 76 17.79 15.47 -13.66
C ASP A 76 16.97 15.71 -12.39
N GLY A 77 15.64 15.82 -12.52
CA GLY A 77 14.72 16.21 -11.44
C GLY A 77 14.60 17.72 -11.16
N ASP A 78 15.41 18.59 -11.77
CA ASP A 78 15.26 20.05 -11.61
C ASP A 78 14.05 20.57 -12.40
N ALA A 79 13.17 21.31 -11.72
CA ALA A 79 12.07 22.01 -12.39
C ALA A 79 12.63 23.08 -13.35
N TYR A 80 12.16 23.08 -14.59
CA TYR A 80 12.47 24.09 -15.59
C TYR A 80 11.21 24.58 -16.30
N GLY A 81 11.28 25.77 -16.89
CA GLY A 81 10.27 26.33 -17.75
C GLY A 81 10.81 26.56 -19.15
N LEU A 82 10.02 26.20 -20.15
CA LEU A 82 10.32 26.41 -21.57
C LEU A 82 9.44 27.55 -22.08
N VAL A 83 10.02 28.73 -22.27
CA VAL A 83 9.32 29.94 -22.75
C VAL A 83 9.52 30.04 -24.27
N GLU A 84 8.51 30.50 -25.01
CA GLU A 84 8.55 30.60 -26.48
C GLU A 84 9.02 29.29 -27.16
N ARG A 85 8.65 28.14 -26.58
CA ARG A 85 8.95 26.78 -27.05
C ARG A 85 10.44 26.39 -27.16
N SER A 86 11.38 27.29 -26.91
CA SER A 86 12.82 27.03 -27.12
C SER A 86 13.76 27.64 -26.07
N LYS A 87 13.26 28.58 -25.25
CA LYS A 87 14.06 29.28 -24.24
C LYS A 87 13.96 28.58 -22.88
N LEU A 88 15.04 27.93 -22.47
CA LEU A 88 15.15 27.19 -21.20
C LEU A 88 15.40 28.13 -20.01
N PHE A 89 14.56 28.05 -18.98
CA PHE A 89 14.72 28.75 -17.70
C PHE A 89 14.66 27.73 -16.55
N CYS A 90 15.54 27.83 -15.55
CA CYS A 90 15.38 27.04 -14.32
C CYS A 90 14.15 27.52 -13.54
N GLY A 91 13.58 26.68 -12.67
CA GLY A 91 12.33 26.97 -11.96
C GLY A 91 12.34 28.29 -11.17
N ARG A 92 13.51 28.69 -10.66
CA ARG A 92 13.70 29.99 -9.97
C ARG A 92 13.61 31.18 -10.94
N CYS A 93 14.29 31.10 -12.08
CA CYS A 93 14.26 32.17 -13.09
C CYS A 93 12.92 32.22 -13.83
N TYR A 94 12.27 31.08 -14.05
CA TYR A 94 10.96 31.01 -14.67
C TYR A 94 9.88 31.71 -13.83
N LYS A 95 9.85 31.46 -12.51
CA LYS A 95 8.93 32.16 -11.59
C LYS A 95 9.15 33.68 -11.57
N LYS A 96 10.40 34.13 -11.72
CA LYS A 96 10.72 35.57 -11.81
C LYS A 96 10.26 36.19 -13.13
N ALA A 97 10.40 35.47 -14.25
CA ALA A 97 9.93 35.93 -15.56
C ALA A 97 8.40 36.04 -15.63
N LYS A 98 7.68 35.07 -15.03
CA LYS A 98 6.20 35.05 -15.00
C LYS A 98 5.58 36.18 -14.16
N ASN A 99 6.28 36.64 -13.12
CA ASN A 99 5.82 37.72 -12.24
C ASN A 99 6.08 39.14 -12.81
N GLN A 100 6.71 39.26 -13.97
CA GLN A 100 6.95 40.56 -14.62
C GLN A 100 5.93 40.89 -15.73
N GLU A 101 5.02 39.97 -16.09
CA GLU A 101 4.00 40.18 -17.14
C GLU A 101 2.61 40.59 -16.59
N SER A 102 2.47 40.85 -15.28
CA SER A 102 1.17 41.20 -14.67
C SER A 102 0.96 42.70 -14.41
N ASP A 103 1.53 43.58 -15.23
CA ASP A 103 1.26 45.02 -15.18
C ASP A 103 1.06 45.61 -16.60
N SER A 104 -0.15 45.41 -17.16
CA SER A 104 -0.85 46.38 -18.04
C SER A 104 -2.20 45.82 -18.55
N ARG A 105 -3.29 46.56 -18.30
CA ARG A 105 -4.65 46.34 -18.84
C ARG A 105 -4.79 46.99 -20.24
N PRO A 106 -5.98 46.98 -20.89
CA PRO A 106 -6.69 45.85 -21.51
C PRO A 106 -7.04 46.16 -23.00
N SER A 107 -7.19 45.19 -23.90
CA SER A 107 -8.15 45.29 -25.04
C SER A 107 -8.20 44.04 -25.95
N GLU A 108 -9.44 43.66 -26.23
CA GLU A 108 -10.04 43.04 -27.42
C GLU A 108 -9.23 42.12 -28.35
N ASN A 109 -9.72 40.87 -28.45
CA ASN A 109 -10.21 40.21 -29.68
C ASN A 109 -11.23 39.14 -29.22
N LYS A 110 -12.55 39.17 -29.53
CA LYS A 110 -13.27 38.91 -30.81
C LYS A 110 -12.75 37.62 -31.47
N HIS A 111 -13.43 36.47 -31.48
CA HIS A 111 -14.82 36.10 -31.87
C HIS A 111 -15.20 34.75 -31.18
N SER A 112 -16.33 34.50 -30.49
CA SER A 112 -17.79 34.43 -30.79
C SER A 112 -18.30 33.08 -31.32
N ILE A 113 -19.42 32.43 -30.93
CA ILE A 113 -20.51 32.54 -29.90
C ILE A 113 -21.34 31.21 -30.10
N GLN A 114 -21.88 30.52 -29.08
CA GLN A 114 -23.28 30.69 -28.64
C GLN A 114 -23.55 30.31 -27.18
N LEU A 115 -24.42 31.14 -26.62
CA LEU A 115 -24.89 31.34 -25.25
C LEU A 115 -26.12 30.47 -24.99
N LEU A 116 -26.36 30.06 -23.75
CA LEU A 116 -27.72 29.89 -23.25
C LEU A 116 -27.87 30.70 -21.96
N ASP A 117 -28.84 31.61 -21.97
CA ASP A 117 -29.22 32.50 -20.88
C ASP A 117 -30.62 32.07 -20.41
N ILE A 118 -30.86 31.93 -19.10
CA ILE A 118 -32.21 31.85 -18.53
C ILE A 118 -32.28 32.77 -17.30
N PRO A 119 -33.24 33.72 -17.26
CA PRO A 119 -33.23 34.87 -16.36
C PRO A 119 -33.78 34.58 -14.96
N ALA A 120 -33.47 35.48 -14.02
CA ALA A 120 -34.11 35.51 -12.70
C ALA A 120 -35.57 36.01 -12.80
N THR A 121 -36.50 35.29 -12.17
CA THR A 121 -37.87 35.76 -11.97
C THR A 121 -37.99 36.68 -10.75
N PRO A 122 -38.95 37.63 -10.74
CA PRO A 122 -38.88 38.86 -9.94
C PRO A 122 -39.19 38.74 -8.44
N ASP A 123 -39.57 37.57 -7.93
CA ASP A 123 -40.37 37.52 -6.70
C ASP A 123 -39.65 37.14 -5.40
N LYS A 124 -38.30 37.15 -5.36
CA LYS A 124 -37.45 37.14 -4.13
C LYS A 124 -38.06 36.51 -2.85
N LYS A 125 -38.61 35.29 -2.92
CA LYS A 125 -38.95 34.42 -1.78
C LYS A 125 -38.80 32.98 -2.27
N ARG A 126 -38.13 32.09 -1.54
CA ARG A 126 -38.70 31.31 -0.43
C ARG A 126 -37.57 30.83 0.50
N GLY A 127 -37.79 30.96 1.81
CA GLY A 127 -37.25 30.02 2.79
C GLY A 127 -38.30 28.94 3.10
N LEU A 128 -37.94 27.97 3.96
CA LEU A 128 -38.70 27.22 5.00
C LEU A 128 -37.70 26.18 5.56
N ASP A 129 -37.39 26.03 6.87
CA ASP A 129 -38.16 25.74 8.10
C ASP A 129 -38.48 24.24 8.29
N TYR A 130 -38.04 23.62 9.41
CA TYR A 130 -38.43 22.27 9.88
C TYR A 130 -38.11 22.03 11.38
N THR A 131 -38.94 21.19 12.01
CA THR A 131 -39.23 21.00 13.45
C THR A 131 -38.87 19.58 13.92
N LEU A 132 -38.33 19.43 15.14
CA LEU A 132 -37.99 18.13 15.76
C LEU A 132 -39.21 17.27 16.14
N GLU A 133 -39.14 15.96 15.83
CA GLU A 133 -39.85 14.92 16.59
C GLU A 133 -38.92 13.85 17.18
N LYS A 134 -39.13 13.58 18.48
CA LYS A 134 -38.37 12.66 19.33
C LYS A 134 -38.86 11.22 19.20
N ARG A 135 -37.95 10.25 19.07
CA ARG A 135 -38.20 8.84 19.45
C ARG A 135 -36.97 8.20 20.13
N LEU A 136 -36.72 8.57 21.39
CA LEU A 136 -35.78 7.88 22.28
C LEU A 136 -36.44 7.36 23.58
N SER A 137 -37.77 7.38 23.67
CA SER A 137 -38.51 6.97 24.88
C SER A 137 -38.76 5.46 25.00
N GLN A 138 -38.38 4.64 24.02
CA GLN A 138 -38.72 3.20 23.98
C GLN A 138 -37.65 2.27 24.57
N TYR A 139 -36.45 2.76 24.88
CA TYR A 139 -35.35 1.94 25.42
C TYR A 139 -35.24 2.07 26.94
N SER A 140 -34.92 0.97 27.64
CA SER A 140 -34.74 0.94 29.10
C SER A 140 -33.58 1.83 29.56
N GLN A 141 -33.65 2.29 30.82
CA GLN A 141 -32.66 3.20 31.40
C GLN A 141 -31.23 2.62 31.36
N SER A 142 -31.08 1.30 31.53
CA SER A 142 -29.78 0.60 31.48
C SER A 142 -29.10 0.66 30.11
N VAL A 143 -29.87 0.63 29.01
CA VAL A 143 -29.32 0.79 27.65
C VAL A 143 -28.83 2.22 27.42
N ARG A 144 -29.47 3.23 28.05
CA ARG A 144 -29.06 4.64 27.94
C ARG A 144 -27.81 4.95 28.76
N ASP A 145 -27.65 4.29 29.91
CA ASP A 145 -26.52 4.55 30.82
C ASP A 145 -25.23 3.79 30.41
N SER A 146 -25.35 2.65 29.70
CA SER A 146 -24.19 1.95 29.10
C SER A 146 -23.72 2.57 27.78
N LEU A 147 -24.51 3.46 27.18
CA LEU A 147 -24.14 4.24 26.00
C LEU A 147 -23.59 5.60 26.45
N GLN A 148 -22.30 5.67 26.82
CA GLN A 148 -21.53 6.92 26.73
C GLN A 148 -21.23 7.27 25.26
N PHE A 149 -22.25 7.22 24.40
CA PHE A 149 -22.17 7.46 22.97
C PHE A 149 -22.83 8.80 22.64
N ASN A 150 -22.02 9.74 22.19
CA ASN A 150 -22.47 10.99 21.58
C ASN A 150 -23.23 10.72 20.26
N PRO A 151 -24.16 11.61 19.88
CA PRO A 151 -25.40 11.25 19.20
C PRO A 151 -25.31 11.10 17.68
N GLN A 152 -26.11 10.15 17.17
CA GLN A 152 -26.78 10.09 15.87
C GLN A 152 -26.10 10.76 14.66
N LEU A 153 -25.40 9.94 13.87
CA LEU A 153 -25.08 10.22 12.47
C LEU A 153 -26.30 9.86 11.60
N THR A 154 -26.87 10.83 10.89
CA THR A 154 -27.80 10.58 9.79
C THR A 154 -27.09 11.03 8.52
N ILE A 155 -26.83 10.09 7.61
CA ILE A 155 -26.35 10.37 6.26
C ILE A 155 -27.57 10.86 5.47
N THR A 156 -27.52 12.09 4.97
CA THR A 156 -28.47 12.55 3.95
C THR A 156 -27.70 12.96 2.71
N ASP A 157 -28.05 12.25 1.64
CA ASP A 157 -27.70 12.36 0.23
C ASP A 157 -26.25 12.08 -0.18
N LEU A 158 -26.07 10.83 -0.60
CA LEU A 158 -25.12 10.44 -1.63
C LEU A 158 -25.77 10.79 -2.98
N ASP A 159 -25.71 12.05 -3.41
CA ASP A 159 -26.16 12.42 -4.75
C ASP A 159 -25.05 12.10 -5.76
N LEU A 160 -25.32 11.07 -6.57
CA LEU A 160 -24.54 10.72 -7.75
C LEU A 160 -24.99 11.65 -8.90
N SER A 161 -24.55 12.90 -8.86
CA SER A 161 -24.69 13.85 -9.97
C SER A 161 -23.36 14.59 -10.25
N PRO A 162 -23.03 14.90 -11.52
CA PRO A 162 -21.68 15.24 -11.92
C PRO A 162 -21.42 16.76 -11.84
N GLU A 163 -21.30 17.36 -10.66
CA GLU A 163 -21.03 18.81 -10.54
C GLU A 163 -20.02 19.14 -9.43
N LEU A 164 -18.74 18.96 -9.76
CA LEU A 164 -17.57 19.34 -8.97
C LEU A 164 -17.05 20.69 -9.49
N ASP A 165 -17.83 21.76 -9.30
CA ASP A 165 -17.50 23.10 -9.83
C ASP A 165 -17.57 24.22 -8.77
N THR A 166 -17.28 23.91 -7.50
CA THR A 166 -17.25 24.91 -6.42
C THR A 166 -16.06 24.81 -5.46
N LEU A 167 -14.83 24.65 -5.97
CA LEU A 167 -13.64 25.01 -5.19
C LEU A 167 -12.66 25.83 -6.02
N SER A 168 -12.36 27.03 -5.54
CA SER A 168 -11.39 27.93 -6.17
C SER A 168 -9.99 27.64 -5.64
N VAL A 169 -8.95 27.80 -6.46
CA VAL A 169 -7.55 27.70 -6.02
C VAL A 169 -7.26 28.80 -5.00
N GLY A 170 -7.29 28.46 -3.70
CA GLY A 170 -7.06 29.40 -2.59
C GLY A 170 -7.95 29.22 -1.36
N ASP A 171 -8.94 28.34 -1.39
CA ASP A 171 -9.86 28.17 -0.26
C ASP A 171 -9.20 27.44 0.92
N ARG A 172 -9.28 28.05 2.12
CA ARG A 172 -8.94 27.45 3.42
C ARG A 172 -10.17 27.52 4.30
N ILE A 173 -10.57 26.39 4.90
CA ILE A 173 -11.58 26.38 5.97
C ILE A 173 -10.99 25.73 7.22
N LEU A 174 -11.29 26.41 8.33
CA LEU A 174 -10.80 26.21 9.70
C LEU A 174 -11.80 25.37 10.52
N GLU A 175 -11.25 24.77 11.58
CA GLU A 175 -11.78 23.84 12.58
C GLU A 175 -13.23 23.98 13.08
N VAL A 176 -13.76 22.85 13.59
CA VAL A 176 -14.94 22.80 14.49
C VAL A 176 -14.55 22.05 15.78
N ASN A 177 -14.72 22.70 16.94
CA ASN A 177 -14.62 22.13 18.30
C ASN A 177 -13.29 21.47 18.73
N GLY A 178 -12.14 21.91 18.20
CA GLY A 178 -10.81 21.52 18.74
C GLY A 178 -10.44 20.04 18.60
N ILE A 179 -11.25 19.21 17.93
CA ILE A 179 -10.95 17.82 17.61
C ILE A 179 -11.34 17.56 16.15
N SER A 180 -10.33 17.30 15.33
CA SER A 180 -10.46 16.98 13.90
C SER A 180 -11.17 15.64 13.71
N VAL A 181 -12.30 15.65 12.97
CA VAL A 181 -12.89 14.46 12.37
C VAL A 181 -11.87 13.94 11.36
N LYS A 182 -11.26 12.78 11.63
CA LYS A 182 -10.19 12.25 10.80
C LYS A 182 -10.78 11.61 9.54
N ASP A 183 -11.04 12.42 8.52
CA ASP A 183 -11.16 12.03 7.10
C ASP A 183 -9.80 11.55 6.50
N ASN A 184 -8.85 11.22 7.39
CA ASN A 184 -7.46 11.00 7.05
C ASN A 184 -7.28 9.72 6.24
N SER A 185 -8.05 8.65 6.44
CA SER A 185 -7.77 7.36 5.79
C SER A 185 -7.97 7.39 4.28
N ILE A 186 -9.08 7.92 3.77
CA ILE A 186 -9.35 7.98 2.31
C ILE A 186 -8.41 8.97 1.63
N GLU A 187 -8.26 10.17 2.19
CA GLU A 187 -7.36 11.19 1.64
C GLU A 187 -5.90 10.70 1.69
N MET A 188 -5.50 10.00 2.75
CA MET A 188 -4.21 9.34 2.82
C MET A 188 -4.12 8.22 1.79
N VAL A 189 -5.06 7.29 1.66
CA VAL A 189 -5.01 6.27 0.57
C VAL A 189 -4.83 6.93 -0.79
N ARG A 190 -5.59 8.00 -1.08
CA ARG A 190 -5.48 8.75 -2.33
C ARG A 190 -4.12 9.42 -2.51
N ASN A 191 -3.53 9.94 -1.42
CA ASN A 191 -2.19 10.52 -1.43
C ASN A 191 -1.09 9.45 -1.46
N ALA A 192 -1.35 8.24 -0.96
CA ALA A 192 -0.45 7.09 -1.01
C ALA A 192 -0.44 6.47 -2.40
N ILE A 193 -1.56 6.44 -3.11
CA ILE A 193 -1.62 5.91 -4.47
C ILE A 193 -1.12 6.98 -5.44
N SER A 194 -0.23 6.62 -6.37
CA SER A 194 0.29 7.58 -7.35
C SER A 194 -0.85 8.18 -8.20
N LYS A 195 -0.82 9.50 -8.45
CA LYS A 195 -1.89 10.25 -9.16
C LYS A 195 -2.19 9.72 -10.56
N ASP A 196 -1.21 9.07 -11.19
CA ASP A 196 -1.30 8.52 -12.54
C ASP A 196 -1.67 7.03 -12.56
N TYR A 197 -1.85 6.40 -11.39
CA TYR A 197 -2.06 4.96 -11.25
C TYR A 197 -3.26 4.64 -10.37
N HIS A 198 -3.87 3.47 -10.61
CA HIS A 198 -4.97 2.96 -9.79
C HIS A 198 -4.43 1.91 -8.81
N GLY A 199 -4.81 2.03 -7.54
CA GLY A 199 -4.62 0.95 -6.56
C GLY A 199 -5.65 -0.16 -6.77
N ASN A 200 -5.44 -1.31 -6.12
CA ASN A 200 -6.30 -2.49 -6.26
C ASN A 200 -6.43 -2.96 -7.73
N GLN A 201 -5.32 -2.88 -8.48
CA GLN A 201 -5.29 -3.30 -9.88
C GLN A 201 -4.97 -4.79 -9.95
N PHE A 202 -5.95 -5.59 -10.40
CA PHE A 202 -5.71 -6.99 -10.71
C PHE A 202 -4.89 -7.13 -11.99
N VAL A 203 -3.89 -7.99 -11.95
CA VAL A 203 -2.98 -8.29 -13.05
C VAL A 203 -2.77 -9.80 -13.14
N ILE A 204 -2.65 -10.30 -14.37
CA ILE A 204 -2.34 -11.70 -14.65
C ILE A 204 -1.02 -11.80 -15.41
N PHE A 205 -0.22 -12.79 -15.06
CA PHE A 205 1.05 -13.13 -15.71
C PHE A 205 0.99 -14.56 -16.23
N ASP A 206 1.76 -14.87 -17.27
CA ASP A 206 2.02 -16.22 -17.73
C ASP A 206 3.04 -16.89 -16.78
N ASP A 207 2.68 -18.03 -16.19
CA ASP A 207 3.47 -18.74 -15.17
C ASP A 207 3.93 -20.09 -15.70
N ILE A 208 5.02 -20.08 -16.47
CA ILE A 208 5.59 -21.27 -17.10
C ILE A 208 7.07 -21.33 -16.70
N PRO A 209 7.43 -22.01 -15.61
CA PRO A 209 8.82 -22.12 -15.20
C PRO A 209 9.59 -23.16 -16.04
N LEU A 210 10.92 -23.21 -15.86
CA LEU A 210 11.79 -24.08 -16.65
C LEU A 210 11.66 -25.57 -16.30
N PHE A 211 11.56 -25.91 -15.02
CA PHE A 211 11.64 -27.30 -14.55
C PHE A 211 10.50 -27.71 -13.63
N TRP A 212 10.21 -26.94 -12.57
CA TRP A 212 9.28 -27.37 -11.52
C TRP A 212 8.06 -26.45 -11.44
N ASP A 213 7.00 -26.79 -12.20
CA ASP A 213 5.77 -25.99 -12.36
C ASP A 213 5.21 -25.45 -11.02
N ALA A 214 4.90 -26.33 -10.06
CA ALA A 214 4.37 -25.91 -8.76
C ALA A 214 5.38 -25.24 -7.81
N TRP A 215 6.68 -25.48 -7.97
CA TRP A 215 7.70 -24.99 -7.02
C TRP A 215 8.33 -23.67 -7.45
N ASP A 216 8.63 -23.53 -8.74
CA ASP A 216 9.35 -22.38 -9.26
C ASP A 216 8.38 -21.32 -9.79
N VAL A 217 8.77 -20.07 -9.61
CA VAL A 217 8.32 -18.94 -10.43
C VAL A 217 9.59 -18.33 -10.99
N MET A 218 9.60 -18.00 -12.28
CA MET A 218 10.78 -17.41 -12.93
C MET A 218 10.60 -15.91 -13.08
N ASP A 219 11.64 -15.13 -12.86
CA ASP A 219 11.65 -13.66 -12.97
C ASP A 219 11.04 -13.13 -14.28
N TYR A 220 11.32 -13.79 -15.42
CA TYR A 220 10.77 -13.43 -16.72
C TYR A 220 9.24 -13.47 -16.82
N HIS A 221 8.52 -14.10 -15.87
CA HIS A 221 7.05 -14.03 -15.85
C HIS A 221 6.57 -12.57 -15.81
N LEU A 222 7.34 -11.67 -15.18
CA LEU A 222 7.02 -10.24 -15.04
C LEU A 222 6.89 -9.52 -16.39
N GLU A 223 7.54 -10.03 -17.44
CA GLU A 223 7.45 -9.49 -18.81
C GLU A 223 6.07 -9.70 -19.45
N THR A 224 5.26 -10.60 -18.90
CA THR A 224 3.96 -11.01 -19.46
C THR A 224 2.76 -10.34 -18.79
N ARG A 225 3.01 -9.30 -17.99
CA ARG A 225 2.00 -8.55 -17.22
C ARG A 225 0.82 -8.11 -18.09
N LYS A 226 -0.39 -8.54 -17.73
CA LYS A 226 -1.65 -8.10 -18.37
C LYS A 226 -2.65 -7.63 -17.32
N PRO A 227 -3.05 -6.34 -17.31
CA PRO A 227 -4.13 -5.85 -16.44
C PRO A 227 -5.48 -6.49 -16.78
N ILE A 228 -6.27 -6.81 -15.77
CA ILE A 228 -7.64 -7.29 -15.92
C ILE A 228 -8.58 -6.09 -15.83
N ASN A 229 -9.18 -5.72 -16.96
CA ASN A 229 -10.01 -4.51 -17.09
C ASN A 229 -11.44 -4.80 -17.56
N GLU A 230 -11.74 -6.03 -18.00
CA GLU A 230 -13.06 -6.39 -18.51
C GLU A 230 -14.06 -6.52 -17.35
N LYS A 231 -15.01 -5.58 -17.28
CA LYS A 231 -16.04 -5.56 -16.23
C LYS A 231 -17.16 -6.52 -16.57
N LEU A 232 -17.44 -7.48 -15.68
CA LEU A 232 -18.57 -8.40 -15.79
C LEU A 232 -19.82 -7.83 -15.14
N GLN A 233 -19.64 -7.18 -13.98
CA GLN A 233 -20.69 -6.44 -13.29
C GLN A 233 -20.17 -5.05 -12.94
N HIS A 234 -20.98 -4.02 -13.22
CA HIS A 234 -20.70 -2.66 -12.77
C HIS A 234 -20.78 -2.57 -11.24
N VAL A 235 -20.12 -1.56 -10.69
CA VAL A 235 -20.08 -1.32 -9.24
C VAL A 235 -21.50 -1.18 -8.69
N LYS A 236 -21.77 -1.91 -7.61
CA LYS A 236 -23.04 -1.90 -6.87
C LYS A 236 -22.76 -1.57 -5.41
N ILE A 237 -23.53 -0.67 -4.82
CA ILE A 237 -23.50 -0.41 -3.38
C ILE A 237 -24.19 -1.59 -2.67
N LEU A 238 -23.51 -2.19 -1.68
CA LEU A 238 -24.07 -3.25 -0.85
C LEU A 238 -24.53 -2.71 0.50
N ASP A 239 -23.67 -1.95 1.19
CA ASP A 239 -23.98 -1.31 2.46
C ASP A 239 -23.79 0.21 2.36
N GLU A 240 -24.74 0.96 2.92
CA GLU A 240 -24.74 2.43 3.05
C GLU A 240 -25.02 2.89 4.48
N GLY A 241 -24.63 2.05 5.46
CA GLY A 241 -24.91 2.27 6.88
C GLY A 241 -23.84 3.12 7.58
N PRO A 242 -24.13 3.66 8.78
CA PRO A 242 -23.19 4.49 9.54
C PRO A 242 -21.96 3.73 10.06
N LEU A 243 -22.03 2.39 10.13
CA LEU A 243 -20.93 1.54 10.60
C LEU A 243 -20.10 0.94 9.47
N ARG A 244 -20.68 0.80 8.27
CA ARG A 244 -20.04 0.18 7.11
C ARG A 244 -20.61 0.76 5.82
N ALA A 245 -19.69 1.16 4.95
CA ALA A 245 -19.96 1.39 3.54
C ALA A 245 -19.26 0.30 2.72
N SER A 246 -19.95 -0.30 1.75
CA SER A 246 -19.34 -1.34 0.92
C SER A 246 -19.82 -1.35 -0.52
N LEU A 247 -18.90 -1.70 -1.43
CA LEU A 247 -19.10 -1.73 -2.87
C LEU A 247 -18.73 -3.10 -3.41
N GLU A 248 -19.57 -3.66 -4.27
CA GLU A 248 -19.33 -4.92 -4.97
C GLU A 248 -19.11 -4.66 -6.46
N PHE A 249 -18.13 -5.35 -7.04
CA PHE A 249 -17.96 -5.39 -8.49
C PHE A 249 -17.46 -6.76 -8.94
N SER A 250 -17.49 -7.00 -10.26
CA SER A 250 -16.93 -8.24 -10.82
C SER A 250 -16.15 -7.97 -12.10
N LEU A 251 -15.02 -8.66 -12.23
CA LEU A 251 -14.13 -8.61 -13.39
C LEU A 251 -14.04 -9.98 -14.05
N LYS A 252 -14.08 -9.99 -15.38
CA LYS A 252 -13.85 -11.20 -16.17
C LYS A 252 -12.33 -11.38 -16.36
N ILE A 253 -11.81 -12.55 -16.02
CA ILE A 253 -10.42 -12.94 -16.33
C ILE A 253 -10.38 -13.65 -17.69
N SER A 254 -11.28 -14.62 -17.88
CA SER A 254 -11.45 -15.41 -19.10
C SER A 254 -12.89 -15.88 -19.23
N ASP A 255 -13.21 -16.71 -20.22
CA ASP A 255 -14.56 -17.29 -20.36
C ASP A 255 -14.94 -18.24 -19.23
N LYS A 256 -13.97 -18.70 -18.42
CA LYS A 256 -14.19 -19.66 -17.33
C LYS A 256 -13.81 -19.11 -15.95
N SER A 257 -13.14 -17.97 -15.89
CA SER A 257 -12.61 -17.41 -14.66
C SER A 257 -13.04 -15.96 -14.48
N TYR A 258 -13.43 -15.60 -13.26
CA TYR A 258 -13.86 -14.25 -12.91
C TYR A 258 -13.58 -13.95 -11.44
N ILE A 259 -13.47 -12.66 -11.15
CA ILE A 259 -13.25 -12.11 -9.82
C ILE A 259 -14.53 -11.42 -9.40
N LYS A 260 -14.96 -11.66 -8.18
CA LYS A 260 -15.98 -10.90 -7.48
C LYS A 260 -15.34 -10.33 -6.22
N GLN A 261 -15.42 -9.02 -6.03
CA GLN A 261 -14.81 -8.39 -4.86
C GLN A 261 -15.79 -7.43 -4.21
N VAL A 262 -15.81 -7.48 -2.88
CA VAL A 262 -16.45 -6.49 -2.01
C VAL A 262 -15.36 -5.64 -1.36
N ILE A 263 -15.40 -4.34 -1.61
CA ILE A 263 -14.56 -3.35 -0.94
C ILE A 263 -15.38 -2.78 0.21
N SER A 264 -14.87 -2.85 1.43
CA SER A 264 -15.54 -2.34 2.63
C SER A 264 -14.68 -1.31 3.36
N LEU A 265 -15.36 -0.29 3.87
CA LEU A 265 -14.83 0.69 4.80
C LEU A 265 -15.69 0.64 6.07
N ASP A 266 -15.07 0.27 7.17
CA ASP A 266 -15.70 0.18 8.48
C ASP A 266 -15.41 1.43 9.30
N ALA A 267 -16.40 1.86 10.08
CA ALA A 267 -16.22 2.93 11.05
C ALA A 267 -15.09 2.55 12.03
N GLU A 268 -14.22 3.52 12.32
CA GLU A 268 -13.06 3.36 13.20
C GLU A 268 -11.96 2.39 12.71
N SER A 269 -12.14 1.72 11.57
CA SER A 269 -11.07 0.94 10.95
C SER A 269 -10.06 1.86 10.24
N PRO A 270 -8.74 1.68 10.46
CA PRO A 270 -7.73 2.48 9.78
C PRO A 270 -7.42 1.98 8.36
N TYR A 271 -8.10 0.94 7.88
CA TYR A 271 -7.82 0.30 6.60
C TYR A 271 -9.07 0.08 5.75
N ILE A 272 -8.84 -0.03 4.44
CA ILE A 272 -9.85 -0.48 3.47
C ILE A 272 -9.71 -2.00 3.34
N ARG A 273 -10.81 -2.73 3.50
CA ARG A 273 -10.85 -4.19 3.41
C ARG A 273 -11.37 -4.65 2.04
N PHE A 274 -10.78 -5.71 1.52
CA PHE A 274 -11.08 -6.30 0.22
C PHE A 274 -11.40 -7.79 0.40
N ASP A 275 -12.69 -8.12 0.44
CA ASP A 275 -13.15 -9.51 0.46
C ASP A 275 -13.26 -9.98 -0.99
N THR A 276 -12.39 -10.92 -1.38
CA THR A 276 -12.23 -11.34 -2.78
C THR A 276 -12.61 -12.80 -2.97
N GLU A 277 -13.54 -13.04 -3.88
CA GLU A 277 -13.89 -14.35 -4.38
C GLU A 277 -13.38 -14.50 -5.82
N VAL A 278 -12.68 -15.58 -6.13
CA VAL A 278 -12.18 -15.86 -7.48
C VAL A 278 -12.64 -17.24 -7.91
N THR A 279 -13.40 -17.30 -9.01
CA THR A 279 -13.59 -18.55 -9.76
C THR A 279 -12.39 -18.70 -10.69
N TRP A 280 -11.59 -19.75 -10.47
CA TRP A 280 -10.28 -19.92 -11.06
C TRP A 280 -10.19 -21.24 -11.84
N HIS A 281 -10.10 -21.11 -13.17
CA HIS A 281 -9.94 -22.23 -14.10
C HIS A 281 -8.84 -21.95 -15.15
N GLU A 282 -7.87 -21.13 -14.77
CA GLU A 282 -6.76 -20.75 -15.65
C GLU A 282 -5.71 -21.86 -15.78
N ASN A 283 -4.85 -21.72 -16.79
CA ASN A 283 -3.76 -22.65 -17.05
C ASN A 283 -2.44 -21.90 -17.13
N ARG A 284 -1.51 -22.24 -16.23
CA ARG A 284 -0.20 -21.60 -16.10
C ARG A 284 -0.29 -20.08 -16.11
N LYS A 285 -1.04 -19.56 -15.14
CA LYS A 285 -1.25 -18.15 -14.88
C LYS A 285 -0.94 -17.84 -13.42
N PHE A 286 -0.52 -16.60 -13.20
CA PHE A 286 -0.30 -16.04 -11.88
C PHE A 286 -1.14 -14.78 -11.73
N LEU A 287 -2.18 -14.82 -10.90
CA LEU A 287 -2.99 -13.68 -10.52
C LEU A 287 -2.35 -12.94 -9.35
N LYS A 288 -2.17 -11.63 -9.49
CA LYS A 288 -1.68 -10.74 -8.43
C LYS A 288 -2.54 -9.48 -8.36
N VAL A 289 -2.46 -8.75 -7.25
CA VAL A 289 -3.03 -7.41 -7.09
C VAL A 289 -1.92 -6.40 -6.82
N GLU A 290 -1.98 -5.25 -7.47
CA GLU A 290 -1.00 -4.18 -7.38
C GLU A 290 -1.57 -2.92 -6.74
N PHE A 291 -0.76 -2.31 -5.89
CA PHE A 291 -0.96 -1.01 -5.27
C PHE A 291 0.24 -0.10 -5.60
N PRO A 292 0.21 0.59 -6.75
CA PRO A 292 1.21 1.59 -7.08
C PRO A 292 1.12 2.76 -6.10
N THR A 293 2.21 3.05 -5.41
CA THR A 293 2.26 4.09 -4.39
C THR A 293 2.99 5.35 -4.88
N SER A 294 2.89 6.47 -4.19
CA SER A 294 3.76 7.64 -4.38
C SER A 294 4.95 7.64 -3.42
N ILE A 295 5.08 6.59 -2.60
CA ILE A 295 6.04 6.53 -1.49
C ILE A 295 7.42 6.21 -2.05
N HIS A 296 8.41 6.99 -1.63
CA HIS A 296 9.78 6.80 -2.06
C HIS A 296 10.63 6.15 -0.96
N SER A 297 10.91 4.86 -1.13
CA SER A 297 11.80 4.09 -0.26
C SER A 297 12.77 3.25 -1.09
N MET A 298 13.91 2.86 -0.50
CA MET A 298 14.88 1.91 -1.07
C MET A 298 14.64 0.47 -0.58
N GLN A 299 13.62 0.27 0.27
CA GLN A 299 13.30 -1.00 0.89
C GLN A 299 11.83 -1.09 1.31
N ALA A 300 11.32 -2.30 1.46
CA ALA A 300 10.04 -2.61 2.05
C ALA A 300 10.22 -3.55 3.25
N SER A 301 9.34 -3.46 4.23
CA SER A 301 9.34 -4.29 5.45
C SER A 301 8.30 -5.39 5.31
N TYR A 302 8.64 -6.61 5.73
CA TYR A 302 7.78 -7.79 5.59
C TYR A 302 7.69 -8.54 6.92
N ASP A 303 6.48 -8.96 7.27
CA ASP A 303 6.18 -9.79 8.43
C ASP A 303 6.84 -11.17 8.32
N ILE A 304 7.48 -11.62 9.40
CA ILE A 304 8.00 -12.99 9.57
C ILE A 304 7.64 -13.53 10.95
N GLN A 305 7.99 -14.80 11.22
CA GLN A 305 7.81 -15.37 12.55
C GLN A 305 8.50 -14.51 13.62
N TYR A 306 7.73 -13.98 14.57
CA TYR A 306 8.20 -13.21 15.71
C TYR A 306 9.02 -11.94 15.36
N GLY A 307 8.74 -11.29 14.24
CA GLY A 307 9.42 -10.05 13.87
C GLY A 307 9.14 -9.61 12.45
N HIS A 308 10.04 -8.80 11.89
CA HIS A 308 9.97 -8.35 10.52
C HIS A 308 11.38 -8.21 9.95
N LEU A 309 11.47 -8.21 8.62
CA LEU A 309 12.73 -7.97 7.91
C LEU A 309 12.53 -6.96 6.79
N GLN A 310 13.59 -6.23 6.48
CA GLN A 310 13.62 -5.28 5.37
C GLN A 310 14.28 -5.93 4.16
N ARG A 311 13.66 -5.79 2.98
CA ARG A 311 14.25 -6.20 1.69
C ARG A 311 14.27 -5.00 0.76
N THR A 312 15.28 -4.95 -0.10
CA THR A 312 15.40 -3.92 -1.14
C THR A 312 14.22 -4.02 -2.12
N ASN A 313 13.82 -2.89 -2.69
CA ASN A 313 12.73 -2.81 -3.68
C ASN A 313 13.25 -2.43 -5.08
N HIS A 314 14.54 -2.65 -5.35
CA HIS A 314 15.21 -2.34 -6.61
C HIS A 314 16.06 -3.55 -7.05
N ASN A 315 16.60 -3.57 -8.27
CA ASN A 315 17.38 -4.70 -8.80
C ASN A 315 18.88 -4.39 -9.05
N ASN A 316 19.49 -3.55 -8.21
CA ASN A 316 20.87 -3.10 -8.42
C ASN A 316 21.92 -4.23 -8.37
N THR A 317 21.70 -5.28 -7.58
CA THR A 317 22.57 -6.44 -7.49
C THR A 317 21.88 -7.73 -7.91
N SER A 318 22.66 -8.80 -8.12
CA SER A 318 22.10 -10.13 -8.35
C SER A 318 21.29 -10.65 -7.16
N TRP A 319 21.65 -10.23 -5.95
CA TRP A 319 20.92 -10.58 -4.73
C TRP A 319 19.56 -9.91 -4.69
N ASP A 320 19.48 -8.64 -5.07
CA ASP A 320 18.20 -7.92 -5.12
C ASP A 320 17.32 -8.45 -6.26
N SER A 321 17.93 -8.72 -7.42
CA SER A 321 17.21 -9.30 -8.58
C SER A 321 16.58 -10.65 -8.25
N ALA A 322 17.20 -11.44 -7.38
CA ALA A 322 16.67 -12.72 -6.92
C ALA A 322 15.46 -12.58 -5.97
N GLN A 323 15.22 -11.39 -5.41
CA GLN A 323 14.13 -11.09 -4.47
C GLN A 323 12.90 -10.48 -5.17
N PHE A 324 12.62 -10.87 -6.42
CA PHE A 324 11.47 -10.38 -7.17
C PHE A 324 10.11 -10.83 -6.58
N GLU A 325 10.11 -11.90 -5.80
CA GLU A 325 8.99 -12.43 -5.03
C GLU A 325 9.53 -12.91 -3.68
N VAL A 326 8.85 -12.56 -2.59
CA VAL A 326 9.37 -12.78 -1.24
C VAL A 326 8.27 -13.25 -0.30
N CYS A 327 8.64 -14.08 0.68
CA CYS A 327 7.70 -14.54 1.71
C CYS A 327 7.42 -13.42 2.72
N GLY A 328 6.14 -13.18 3.00
CA GLY A 328 5.65 -12.34 4.08
C GLY A 328 4.42 -12.99 4.71
N HIS A 329 4.29 -12.93 6.03
CA HIS A 329 3.24 -13.66 6.76
C HIS A 329 1.88 -12.95 6.69
N LYS A 330 1.68 -11.89 7.48
CA LYS A 330 0.39 -11.18 7.56
C LYS A 330 0.39 -9.85 6.84
N TRP A 331 1.54 -9.19 6.72
CA TRP A 331 1.63 -7.84 6.17
C TRP A 331 2.97 -7.56 5.47
N ALA A 332 2.93 -6.59 4.57
CA ALA A 332 4.09 -5.92 4.00
C ALA A 332 3.87 -4.40 4.02
N ASP A 333 4.93 -3.62 4.15
CA ASP A 333 4.89 -2.17 4.29
C ASP A 333 5.96 -1.50 3.44
N ILE A 334 5.56 -0.44 2.73
CA ILE A 334 6.49 0.54 2.15
C ILE A 334 6.25 1.88 2.85
N SER A 335 7.31 2.43 3.43
CA SER A 335 7.24 3.69 4.20
C SER A 335 8.40 4.61 3.85
N GLU A 336 8.10 5.90 3.80
CA GLU A 336 9.06 6.99 3.82
C GLU A 336 9.01 7.71 5.18
N HIS A 337 9.72 8.82 5.32
CA HIS A 337 9.70 9.55 6.59
C HIS A 337 8.32 10.14 6.89
N GLY A 338 7.65 9.59 7.90
CA GLY A 338 6.40 10.11 8.43
C GLY A 338 5.14 9.64 7.71
N TYR A 339 5.28 8.78 6.70
CA TYR A 339 4.15 8.29 5.92
C TYR A 339 4.44 6.92 5.29
N GLY A 340 3.43 6.06 5.23
CA GLY A 340 3.57 4.74 4.63
C GLY A 340 2.25 4.10 4.20
N LEU A 341 2.39 2.95 3.54
CA LEU A 341 1.28 2.12 3.10
C LEU A 341 1.58 0.65 3.45
N ALA A 342 0.72 0.07 4.28
CA ALA A 342 0.76 -1.35 4.60
C ALA A 342 -0.31 -2.12 3.81
N LEU A 343 0.07 -3.29 3.31
CA LEU A 343 -0.79 -4.28 2.68
C LEU A 343 -0.82 -5.53 3.56
N MET A 344 -1.99 -5.84 4.10
CA MET A 344 -2.23 -6.94 5.03
C MET A 344 -3.11 -8.01 4.38
N ASN A 345 -3.03 -9.27 4.83
CA ASN A 345 -3.91 -10.34 4.33
C ASN A 345 -4.15 -11.46 5.38
N ASP A 346 -5.04 -12.39 5.04
CA ASP A 346 -5.41 -13.54 5.88
C ASP A 346 -4.79 -14.90 5.46
N CYS A 347 -4.36 -15.09 4.21
CA CYS A 347 -3.92 -16.40 3.72
C CYS A 347 -2.94 -16.39 2.53
N LYS A 348 -2.33 -15.25 2.21
CA LYS A 348 -1.42 -15.06 1.07
C LYS A 348 -0.01 -14.78 1.56
N TYR A 349 0.94 -15.62 1.17
CA TYR A 349 2.32 -15.54 1.68
C TYR A 349 3.33 -14.94 0.69
N GLY A 350 2.93 -14.76 -0.57
CA GLY A 350 3.78 -14.17 -1.61
C GLY A 350 3.56 -12.67 -1.73
N TYR A 351 4.62 -11.90 -1.51
CA TYR A 351 4.64 -10.46 -1.69
C TYR A 351 5.74 -10.06 -2.67
N SER A 352 5.61 -8.87 -3.24
CA SER A 352 6.66 -8.23 -4.00
C SER A 352 6.53 -6.72 -3.86
N CYS A 353 7.64 -6.01 -3.69
CA CYS A 353 7.67 -4.55 -3.78
C CYS A 353 8.80 -4.19 -4.73
N PHE A 354 8.46 -3.62 -5.88
CA PHE A 354 9.44 -3.15 -6.85
C PHE A 354 9.16 -1.68 -7.15
N ASP A 355 10.20 -0.85 -7.03
CA ASP A 355 10.12 0.59 -6.94
C ASP A 355 9.05 1.01 -5.92
N ASN A 356 8.00 1.66 -6.39
CA ASN A 356 6.88 2.16 -5.61
C ASN A 356 5.64 1.25 -5.67
N VAL A 357 5.71 0.07 -6.30
CA VAL A 357 4.56 -0.81 -6.49
C VAL A 357 4.58 -1.96 -5.49
N LEU A 358 3.67 -1.90 -4.52
CA LEU A 358 3.44 -2.99 -3.58
C LEU A 358 2.46 -4.00 -4.20
N ARG A 359 2.82 -5.27 -4.20
CA ARG A 359 2.08 -6.33 -4.89
C ARG A 359 1.87 -7.53 -3.95
N LEU A 360 0.67 -8.09 -4.00
CA LEU A 360 0.31 -9.35 -3.33
C LEU A 360 -0.01 -10.42 -4.36
N SER A 361 0.61 -11.58 -4.19
CA SER A 361 0.38 -12.77 -5.01
C SER A 361 -0.88 -13.49 -4.53
N LEU A 362 -1.84 -13.69 -5.44
CA LEU A 362 -3.18 -14.18 -5.08
C LEU A 362 -3.35 -15.67 -5.40
N LEU A 363 -3.27 -16.05 -6.67
CA LEU A 363 -3.49 -17.43 -7.11
C LEU A 363 -2.50 -17.80 -8.22
N ARG A 364 -2.04 -19.04 -8.19
CA ARG A 364 -1.28 -19.65 -9.29
C ARG A 364 -2.11 -20.77 -9.91
N SER A 365 -1.70 -21.26 -11.07
CA SER A 365 -2.33 -22.43 -11.69
C SER A 365 -1.28 -23.35 -12.34
N PRO A 366 -0.31 -23.87 -11.56
CA PRO A 366 0.65 -24.84 -12.07
C PRO A 366 -0.07 -26.12 -12.52
N LYS A 367 0.57 -26.92 -13.37
CA LYS A 367 -0.01 -28.19 -13.88
C LYS A 367 0.80 -29.43 -13.53
N ALA A 368 1.94 -29.27 -12.87
CA ALA A 368 2.72 -30.37 -12.31
C ALA A 368 3.13 -30.04 -10.87
N PRO A 369 2.94 -30.94 -9.90
CA PRO A 369 2.55 -32.35 -10.06
C PRO A 369 1.04 -32.58 -10.13
N ASP A 370 0.23 -31.54 -9.86
CA ASP A 370 -1.23 -31.60 -9.85
C ASP A 370 -1.81 -30.79 -11.01
N GLU A 371 -2.55 -31.44 -11.92
CA GLU A 371 -3.18 -30.80 -13.08
C GLU A 371 -4.33 -29.85 -12.69
N THR A 372 -4.89 -30.06 -11.50
CA THR A 372 -6.04 -29.34 -10.94
C THR A 372 -5.68 -28.40 -9.80
N ALA A 373 -4.38 -28.13 -9.61
CA ALA A 373 -3.90 -27.21 -8.58
C ALA A 373 -4.67 -25.88 -8.61
N ASP A 374 -5.24 -25.53 -7.46
CA ASP A 374 -6.06 -24.35 -7.21
C ASP A 374 -7.26 -24.17 -8.16
N MET A 375 -7.72 -25.18 -8.88
CA MET A 375 -8.93 -25.03 -9.71
C MET A 375 -10.19 -24.98 -8.84
N GLY A 376 -11.06 -24.01 -9.06
CA GLY A 376 -12.33 -23.87 -8.33
C GLY A 376 -12.58 -22.48 -7.78
N VAL A 377 -13.32 -22.39 -6.67
CA VAL A 377 -13.68 -21.12 -6.03
C VAL A 377 -12.79 -20.87 -4.82
N HIS A 378 -12.17 -19.70 -4.77
CA HIS A 378 -11.31 -19.26 -3.68
C HIS A 378 -11.88 -18.01 -3.03
N GLN A 379 -11.77 -17.93 -1.71
CA GLN A 379 -12.13 -16.75 -0.93
C GLN A 379 -10.95 -16.34 -0.08
N PHE A 380 -10.64 -15.05 -0.09
CA PHE A 380 -9.54 -14.49 0.69
C PHE A 380 -9.71 -12.99 0.91
N THR A 381 -9.10 -12.51 1.98
CA THR A 381 -9.19 -11.13 2.41
C THR A 381 -7.82 -10.48 2.37
N TYR A 382 -7.76 -9.26 1.86
CA TYR A 382 -6.62 -8.38 2.10
C TYR A 382 -7.11 -6.99 2.45
N ALA A 383 -6.23 -6.17 3.01
CA ALA A 383 -6.55 -4.83 3.45
C ALA A 383 -5.38 -3.89 3.19
N VAL A 384 -5.70 -2.63 2.89
CA VAL A 384 -4.69 -1.58 2.71
C VAL A 384 -4.87 -0.51 3.77
N MET A 385 -3.80 -0.26 4.51
CA MET A 385 -3.74 0.67 5.62
C MET A 385 -2.71 1.77 5.31
N PRO A 386 -3.13 2.98 4.89
CA PRO A 386 -2.23 4.10 4.87
C PRO A 386 -1.96 4.53 6.31
N HIS A 387 -0.75 5.02 6.60
CA HIS A 387 -0.43 5.40 7.96
C HIS A 387 0.54 6.58 8.04
N LYS A 388 0.55 7.21 9.23
CA LYS A 388 1.50 8.28 9.58
C LYS A 388 2.56 7.70 10.50
N GLY A 389 3.77 8.23 10.38
CA GLY A 389 4.92 7.71 11.13
C GLY A 389 5.44 6.41 10.51
N SER A 390 5.99 5.56 11.35
CA SER A 390 6.44 4.21 11.00
C SER A 390 5.30 3.19 11.14
N PHE A 391 5.39 2.05 10.44
CA PHE A 391 4.41 0.96 10.57
C PHE A 391 4.27 0.46 12.02
N GLN A 392 5.36 0.52 12.79
CA GLN A 392 5.38 0.23 14.23
C GLN A 392 4.47 1.18 15.03
N GLU A 393 4.67 2.48 14.88
CA GLU A 393 3.92 3.51 15.60
C GLU A 393 2.46 3.58 15.15
N ALA A 394 2.22 3.28 13.88
CA ALA A 394 0.89 3.23 13.28
C ALA A 394 0.04 2.04 13.75
N GLY A 395 0.66 1.03 14.39
CA GLY A 395 -0.04 -0.17 14.83
C GLY A 395 -0.38 -1.15 13.72
N VAL A 396 0.35 -1.12 12.59
CA VAL A 396 0.13 -2.05 11.46
C VAL A 396 0.20 -3.51 11.91
N ILE A 397 1.14 -3.84 12.81
CA ILE A 397 1.31 -5.19 13.35
C ILE A 397 0.02 -5.63 14.08
N GLN A 398 -0.52 -4.78 14.96
CA GLN A 398 -1.76 -5.07 15.69
C GLN A 398 -2.96 -5.20 14.73
N GLN A 399 -3.09 -4.28 13.76
CA GLN A 399 -4.18 -4.34 12.78
C GLN A 399 -4.12 -5.59 11.91
N ALA A 400 -2.92 -6.09 11.59
CA ALA A 400 -2.75 -7.35 10.89
C ALA A 400 -3.20 -8.55 11.73
N TYR A 401 -2.96 -8.54 13.05
CA TYR A 401 -3.54 -9.54 13.97
C TYR A 401 -5.06 -9.43 14.04
N ASP A 402 -5.60 -8.22 14.19
CA ASP A 402 -7.05 -7.98 14.30
C ASP A 402 -7.78 -8.46 13.04
N LEU A 403 -7.18 -8.29 11.84
CA LEU A 403 -7.71 -8.84 10.58
C LEU A 403 -7.76 -10.38 10.57
N ASN A 404 -6.78 -11.03 11.21
CA ASN A 404 -6.62 -12.48 11.22
C ASN A 404 -7.31 -13.17 12.42
N CYS A 405 -7.78 -12.41 13.41
CA CYS A 405 -8.39 -12.90 14.64
C CYS A 405 -9.86 -12.45 14.70
N PRO A 406 -10.81 -13.15 14.04
CA PRO A 406 -12.20 -12.75 14.02
C PRO A 406 -12.84 -12.82 15.42
N LEU A 407 -13.79 -11.92 15.67
CA LEU A 407 -14.60 -11.95 16.88
C LEU A 407 -15.51 -13.17 16.89
N PHE A 408 -15.44 -13.97 17.96
CA PHE A 408 -16.37 -15.06 18.19
C PHE A 408 -17.53 -14.58 19.07
N THR A 409 -18.76 -14.90 18.65
CA THR A 409 -19.97 -14.58 19.41
C THR A 409 -20.67 -15.88 19.82
N THR A 410 -21.27 -15.88 21.01
CA THR A 410 -22.06 -17.01 21.51
C THR A 410 -23.27 -16.49 22.27
N GLU A 411 -24.40 -17.18 22.13
CA GLU A 411 -25.62 -16.85 22.86
C GLU A 411 -25.54 -17.47 24.27
N VAL A 412 -25.86 -16.67 25.28
CA VAL A 412 -25.82 -17.09 26.68
C VAL A 412 -27.23 -16.99 27.28
N GLN A 413 -27.65 -18.02 28.01
CA GLN A 413 -28.90 -18.00 28.76
C GLN A 413 -28.69 -17.34 30.13
N GLY A 414 -29.35 -16.21 30.39
CA GLY A 414 -29.31 -15.49 31.67
C GLY A 414 -28.97 -14.01 31.52
N GLU A 415 -28.94 -13.27 32.64
CA GLU A 415 -28.44 -11.90 32.65
C GLU A 415 -26.92 -11.91 32.43
N VAL A 416 -26.49 -11.37 31.29
CA VAL A 416 -25.07 -11.12 31.03
C VAL A 416 -24.67 -9.88 31.83
N SER A 417 -23.84 -10.05 32.87
CA SER A 417 -23.20 -8.89 33.48
C SER A 417 -22.32 -8.23 32.41
N SER A 418 -22.54 -6.95 32.13
CA SER A 418 -21.84 -6.17 31.10
C SER A 418 -20.39 -5.84 31.47
N THR A 419 -19.64 -6.82 31.97
CA THR A 419 -18.28 -6.66 32.42
C THR A 419 -17.34 -7.14 31.32
N SER A 420 -16.71 -6.20 30.62
CA SER A 420 -15.52 -6.49 29.82
C SER A 420 -14.45 -7.09 30.73
N HIS A 421 -13.94 -8.28 30.39
CA HIS A 421 -12.93 -8.97 31.17
C HIS A 421 -11.74 -9.32 30.29
N SER A 422 -10.53 -9.04 30.78
CA SER A 422 -9.28 -9.49 30.16
C SER A 422 -8.48 -10.29 31.18
N TYR A 423 -8.01 -11.47 30.77
CA TYR A 423 -7.17 -12.34 31.60
C TYR A 423 -5.71 -11.89 31.67
N PHE A 424 -5.21 -11.28 30.60
CA PHE A 424 -3.83 -10.83 30.46
C PHE A 424 -3.79 -9.48 29.76
N LYS A 425 -2.95 -8.59 30.28
CA LYS A 425 -2.69 -7.28 29.69
C LYS A 425 -1.21 -7.03 29.61
N VAL A 426 -0.74 -6.57 28.46
CA VAL A 426 0.62 -6.09 28.25
C VAL A 426 0.53 -4.57 28.07
N ASP A 427 1.33 -3.80 28.80
CA ASP A 427 1.28 -2.33 28.83
C ASP A 427 2.06 -1.64 27.70
N ASN A 428 2.91 -2.38 26.98
CA ASN A 428 3.76 -1.87 25.91
C ASN A 428 3.40 -2.54 24.57
N SER A 429 2.95 -1.73 23.60
CA SER A 429 2.55 -2.19 22.26
C SER A 429 3.70 -2.79 21.44
N GLN A 430 4.96 -2.55 21.81
CA GLN A 430 6.11 -3.23 21.21
C GLN A 430 6.10 -4.74 21.47
N ILE A 431 5.49 -5.17 22.58
CA ILE A 431 5.51 -6.55 23.05
C ILE A 431 4.16 -7.21 22.77
N ILE A 432 4.18 -8.24 21.93
CA ILE A 432 2.99 -8.99 21.56
C ILE A 432 2.93 -10.29 22.37
N LEU A 433 1.80 -10.54 23.03
CA LEU A 433 1.49 -11.84 23.63
C LEU A 433 0.97 -12.78 22.53
N GLU A 434 1.88 -13.53 21.93
CA GLU A 434 1.59 -14.38 20.77
C GLU A 434 0.88 -15.68 21.15
N THR A 435 1.23 -16.27 22.28
CA THR A 435 0.71 -17.58 22.65
C THR A 435 0.30 -17.63 24.10
N VAL A 436 -0.89 -18.14 24.33
CA VAL A 436 -1.42 -18.54 25.64
C VAL A 436 -1.83 -20.00 25.53
N LYS A 437 -1.18 -20.89 26.27
CA LYS A 437 -1.51 -22.32 26.25
C LYS A 437 -1.28 -22.96 27.61
N MET A 438 -1.93 -24.10 27.87
CA MET A 438 -1.61 -24.90 29.06
C MET A 438 -0.17 -25.45 28.99
N CYS A 439 0.43 -25.70 30.15
CA CYS A 439 1.67 -26.46 30.23
C CYS A 439 1.45 -27.89 29.72
N GLU A 440 2.44 -28.44 28.99
CA GLU A 440 2.36 -29.80 28.46
C GLU A 440 2.46 -30.86 29.57
N ASP A 441 3.18 -30.53 30.65
CA ASP A 441 3.27 -31.35 31.85
C ASP A 441 1.92 -31.39 32.58
N GLN A 442 1.21 -32.51 32.40
CA GLN A 442 -0.12 -32.74 33.00
C GLN A 442 -0.11 -32.75 34.53
N THR A 443 1.06 -32.85 35.17
CA THR A 443 1.16 -32.71 36.63
C THR A 443 1.02 -31.25 37.10
N LYS A 444 1.07 -30.30 36.17
CA LYS A 444 0.96 -28.85 36.41
C LYS A 444 -0.35 -28.29 35.84
N ASP A 445 -1.48 -28.86 36.26
CA ASP A 445 -2.84 -28.55 35.79
C ASP A 445 -3.26 -27.07 35.95
N LYS A 446 -2.65 -26.32 36.88
CA LYS A 446 -2.88 -24.88 37.10
C LYS A 446 -1.80 -23.97 36.50
N THR A 447 -1.09 -24.45 35.49
CA THR A 447 0.03 -23.73 34.88
C THR A 447 -0.20 -23.44 33.41
N VAL A 448 0.00 -22.17 33.03
CA VAL A 448 -0.10 -21.68 31.66
C VAL A 448 1.28 -21.22 31.18
N VAL A 449 1.58 -21.52 29.92
CA VAL A 449 2.74 -20.99 29.21
C VAL A 449 2.30 -19.78 28.39
N LEU A 450 2.92 -18.64 28.64
CA LEU A 450 2.73 -17.41 27.89
C LEU A 450 4.00 -17.15 27.07
N ARG A 451 3.85 -16.94 25.77
CA ARG A 451 4.97 -16.58 24.87
C ARG A 451 4.75 -15.18 24.34
N LEU A 452 5.73 -14.33 24.60
CA LEU A 452 5.74 -12.94 24.19
C LEU A 452 6.95 -12.69 23.29
N TYR A 453 6.86 -11.73 22.39
CA TYR A 453 8.00 -11.29 21.60
C TYR A 453 8.01 -9.78 21.39
N GLU A 454 9.21 -9.24 21.19
CA GLU A 454 9.40 -7.85 20.80
C GLU A 454 9.26 -7.71 19.28
N SER A 455 8.33 -6.87 18.83
CA SER A 455 7.86 -6.83 17.44
C SER A 455 8.38 -5.63 16.65
N HIS A 456 8.94 -4.61 17.31
CA HIS A 456 9.36 -3.35 16.69
C HIS A 456 10.85 -3.33 16.30
N GLY A 457 11.67 -4.28 16.78
CA GLY A 457 13.11 -4.32 16.57
C GLY A 457 13.90 -3.47 17.57
N GLY A 458 13.31 -3.15 18.73
CA GLY A 458 13.87 -2.27 19.75
C GLY A 458 14.11 -2.95 21.10
N LYS A 459 14.84 -2.28 22.00
CA LYS A 459 14.85 -2.68 23.42
C LYS A 459 13.56 -2.19 24.08
N GLY A 460 12.86 -3.07 24.75
CA GLY A 460 11.57 -2.77 25.39
C GLY A 460 11.51 -3.27 26.82
N LYS A 461 10.72 -2.59 27.66
CA LYS A 461 10.24 -3.12 28.94
C LYS A 461 8.73 -3.26 28.83
N ALA A 462 8.20 -4.32 29.43
CA ALA A 462 6.76 -4.53 29.51
C ALA A 462 6.38 -5.08 30.88
N VAL A 463 5.20 -4.70 31.33
CA VAL A 463 4.50 -5.26 32.48
C VAL A 463 3.35 -6.11 31.93
N LEU A 464 3.40 -7.39 32.26
CA LEU A 464 2.30 -8.31 32.01
C LEU A 464 1.48 -8.43 33.31
N THR A 465 0.25 -7.95 33.27
CA THR A 465 -0.72 -8.06 34.37
C THR A 465 -1.69 -9.20 34.09
N SER A 466 -2.01 -9.99 35.10
CA SER A 466 -3.08 -11.01 35.02
C SER A 466 -4.23 -10.68 35.97
N SER A 467 -5.47 -10.94 35.54
CA SER A 467 -6.65 -10.88 36.42
C SER A 467 -6.75 -12.08 37.36
N LEU A 468 -5.98 -13.15 37.09
CA LEU A 468 -5.94 -14.36 37.89
C LEU A 468 -4.84 -14.25 38.98
N PRO A 469 -5.05 -14.85 40.16
CA PRO A 469 -4.07 -14.78 41.25
C PRO A 469 -2.81 -15.58 40.91
N VAL A 470 -1.75 -14.90 40.49
CA VAL A 470 -0.46 -15.51 40.16
C VAL A 470 0.23 -16.02 41.44
N LYS A 471 0.59 -17.30 41.46
CA LYS A 471 1.39 -17.94 42.52
C LYS A 471 2.87 -17.83 42.22
N THR A 472 3.30 -18.24 41.02
CA THR A 472 4.68 -18.13 40.56
C THR A 472 4.75 -17.83 39.07
N ALA A 473 5.78 -17.11 38.64
CA ALA A 473 6.09 -16.90 37.24
C ALA A 473 7.59 -17.15 37.03
N LYS A 474 7.93 -18.05 36.09
CA LYS A 474 9.32 -18.43 35.80
C LYS A 474 9.56 -18.40 34.30
N ARG A 475 10.72 -17.90 33.86
CA ARG A 475 11.13 -18.01 32.46
C ARG A 475 11.37 -19.47 32.10
N CYS A 476 10.97 -19.84 30.89
CA CYS A 476 11.25 -21.14 30.32
C CYS A 476 11.70 -21.00 28.86
N ASN A 477 12.33 -22.03 28.32
CA ASN A 477 12.62 -22.09 26.89
C ASN A 477 11.36 -22.52 26.10
N ALA A 478 11.51 -22.70 24.78
CA ALA A 478 10.39 -23.07 23.91
C ALA A 478 9.83 -24.48 24.18
N LEU A 479 10.63 -25.33 24.83
CA LEU A 479 10.29 -26.69 25.29
C LEU A 479 9.78 -26.71 26.75
N GLU A 480 9.48 -25.54 27.32
CA GLU A 480 8.92 -25.39 28.67
C GLU A 480 9.88 -25.76 29.81
N GLU A 481 11.17 -25.89 29.51
CA GLU A 481 12.21 -26.15 30.52
C GLU A 481 12.56 -24.83 31.22
N ILE A 482 12.55 -24.84 32.56
CA ILE A 482 12.84 -23.66 33.36
C ILE A 482 14.29 -23.21 33.15
N ILE A 483 14.46 -21.93 32.86
CA ILE A 483 15.77 -21.31 32.75
C ILE A 483 16.13 -20.74 34.13
N GLU A 484 17.13 -21.33 34.79
CA GLU A 484 17.66 -20.85 36.07
C GLU A 484 18.52 -19.59 35.85
N ASP A 485 17.88 -18.46 35.57
CA ASP A 485 18.58 -17.18 35.43
C ASP A 485 18.40 -16.34 36.71
N THR A 486 19.43 -16.34 37.56
CA THR A 486 19.49 -15.63 38.86
C THR A 486 19.38 -14.11 38.75
N HIS A 487 19.52 -13.54 37.54
CA HIS A 487 19.49 -12.09 37.29
C HIS A 487 18.17 -11.56 36.72
N LYS A 488 17.19 -12.44 36.44
CA LYS A 488 15.89 -12.07 35.86
C LYS A 488 14.74 -12.77 36.59
N SER A 489 14.73 -12.72 37.92
CA SER A 489 13.54 -13.09 38.67
C SER A 489 12.38 -12.21 38.18
N VAL A 490 11.31 -12.87 37.73
CA VAL A 490 10.04 -12.21 37.43
C VAL A 490 9.39 -11.89 38.77
N ALA A 491 9.88 -10.84 39.42
CA ALA A 491 9.35 -10.39 40.69
C ALA A 491 8.08 -9.57 40.42
N GLY A 492 6.94 -10.10 40.86
CA GLY A 492 5.69 -9.35 40.96
C GLY A 492 5.33 -9.14 42.42
N ILE A 493 5.29 -7.88 42.83
CA ILE A 493 4.47 -7.46 43.98
C ILE A 493 3.04 -7.45 43.42
N GLU A 494 2.13 -8.25 43.99
CA GLU A 494 0.71 -8.26 43.60
C GLU A 494 0.38 -8.73 42.15
N GLY A 495 1.14 -9.66 41.58
CA GLY A 495 0.75 -10.37 40.34
C GLY A 495 1.24 -9.75 39.01
N ASP A 496 1.92 -8.61 39.04
CA ASP A 496 2.53 -7.99 37.86
C ASP A 496 3.87 -8.65 37.47
N ILE A 497 4.03 -8.99 36.20
CA ILE A 497 5.21 -9.68 35.66
C ILE A 497 6.03 -8.67 34.85
N HIS A 498 7.13 -8.17 35.43
CA HIS A 498 8.05 -7.26 34.75
C HIS A 498 9.02 -8.00 33.84
N LEU A 499 9.03 -7.63 32.56
CA LEU A 499 9.88 -8.22 31.53
C LEU A 499 10.72 -7.14 30.83
N THR A 500 11.94 -7.51 30.47
CA THR A 500 12.83 -6.70 29.61
C THR A 500 13.20 -7.54 28.40
N PHE A 501 13.09 -6.94 27.23
CA PHE A 501 13.32 -7.52 25.92
C PHE A 501 14.49 -6.83 25.21
N GLN A 502 15.33 -7.63 24.55
CA GLN A 502 16.19 -7.19 23.46
C GLN A 502 15.41 -7.14 22.13
N PRO A 503 15.93 -6.46 21.09
CA PRO A 503 15.33 -6.46 19.76
C PRO A 503 15.00 -7.87 19.27
N PHE A 504 13.75 -8.09 18.88
CA PHE A 504 13.23 -9.39 18.43
C PHE A 504 13.41 -10.56 19.42
N GLU A 505 13.59 -10.28 20.72
CA GLU A 505 13.69 -11.35 21.74
C GLU A 505 12.33 -12.02 21.91
N ILE A 506 12.33 -13.36 21.92
CA ILE A 506 11.18 -14.18 22.29
C ILE A 506 11.37 -14.63 23.73
N ILE A 507 10.38 -14.35 24.59
CA ILE A 507 10.37 -14.77 25.98
C ILE A 507 9.18 -15.69 26.20
N SER A 508 9.44 -16.89 26.72
CA SER A 508 8.40 -17.76 27.27
C SER A 508 8.45 -17.73 28.80
N ILE A 509 7.28 -17.65 29.42
CA ILE A 509 7.10 -17.72 30.86
C ILE A 509 6.07 -18.79 31.20
N MET A 510 6.38 -19.55 32.24
CA MET A 510 5.50 -20.51 32.88
C MET A 510 4.88 -19.83 34.11
N VAL A 511 3.56 -19.66 34.10
CA VAL A 511 2.79 -18.97 35.15
C VAL A 511 1.87 -19.96 35.84
N GLU A 512 2.08 -20.15 37.14
CA GLU A 512 1.27 -20.99 38.02
C GLU A 512 0.27 -20.11 38.78
N PHE A 513 -1.00 -20.51 38.86
CA PHE A 513 -2.06 -19.74 39.51
C PHE A 513 -2.56 -20.38 40.82
N ASN A 514 -2.99 -19.54 41.76
CA ASN A 514 -3.74 -19.93 42.98
C ASN A 514 -5.25 -19.97 42.69
N LEU A 515 -5.69 -20.91 41.86
CA LEU A 515 -7.12 -21.13 41.57
C LEU A 515 -7.83 -21.93 42.66
#